data_AF-A0A0D6DU09-F1
#
_entry.id   AF-A0A0D6DU09-F1
#
_cell.length_a   1.000
_cell.length_b   1.000
_cell.length_c   1.000
_cell.angle_alpha   90.00
_cell.angle_beta   90.00
_cell.angle_gamma   90.00
#
_symmetry.space_group_name_H-M   'P 1'
#
loop_
_entity.id
_entity.type
_entity.pdbx_description
1 polymer ?
#
loop_
_entity_poly.entity_id
_entity_poly.type
_entity_poly.pdbx_seq_one_letter_code
_entity_poly.pdbx_strand_id
1 'polypeptide(L)'
;MLWKYKHVVLVVLFIVLSVQIGSIIASATTNDQRFNSGSNQAASSPPTDLAAADSDNKNRSEPKSAASKNVTQTSAETSAQKETTSSQSDAAGSSETFPTAVRDSLPAAGTWQSDFKTVDNTNVLGIAGQFTIFSREIDANANHPIKGNFATQFLATSDQNQNGSDGISYIQKLSVIPGVYTNFGGNKLILGQGLTYTKNFKDGKPGINQIKLESSPQNGYRQDKSGSRYIDIDLEFGRLTNNSKKIADYSKNNRPIVTNYYGAITLDTSKITATQHVKYLVLTPSDIHDNERISITGLASDETAVITFDMSGVNRVSFQNLSFYNGTENKSILFNYYNLASETAYQGDITWGTQQSSGPIYAILAPQATLTLAHISFQGNIIAKKFVSQYMGNQNGNFSDIPVPTDNPPIKPKSLLSVPNLIFGKAILHSKDAPIGDWDGTFTLQASKGDNVRINVALVAPFTNAAGVKANQVSWQLLHSNYQNGQIVTTAQNISNSSAQISYWVWQDDGQGNLLQDWQYNEGNKINDFYKINIGNLASVTDTGDYTAKLRWTIVDAPS
;
A
#
# COMPACT_ATOMS: atom_id res chain seq x y z
N MET A 1 42.71 -21.10 -49.70
CA MET A 1 41.98 -20.60 -50.90
C MET A 1 40.51 -20.95 -50.74
N LEU A 2 39.57 -20.17 -51.33
CA LEU A 2 38.10 -20.33 -51.22
C LEU A 2 37.61 -20.14 -49.76
N TRP A 3 36.98 -19.04 -49.31
CA TRP A 3 36.02 -18.09 -49.91
C TRP A 3 34.68 -18.75 -50.27
N LYS A 4 33.67 -18.62 -49.40
CA LYS A 4 32.65 -17.53 -49.31
C LYS A 4 31.54 -17.65 -50.37
N TYR A 5 30.30 -17.92 -49.92
CA TYR A 5 29.00 -17.35 -50.35
C TYR A 5 27.85 -18.30 -49.99
N LYS A 6 27.03 -17.96 -48.97
CA LYS A 6 25.62 -18.42 -48.81
C LYS A 6 24.89 -17.73 -47.63
N HIS A 7 24.64 -16.44 -47.79
CA HIS A 7 23.58 -15.69 -47.09
C HIS A 7 22.78 -14.94 -48.19
N VAL A 8 21.64 -14.32 -47.82
CA VAL A 8 20.64 -13.70 -48.73
C VAL A 8 19.76 -14.70 -49.48
N VAL A 9 18.69 -15.15 -48.81
CA VAL A 9 17.38 -15.55 -49.41
C VAL A 9 16.24 -15.20 -48.45
N LEU A 10 16.38 -15.56 -47.17
CA LEU A 10 15.28 -15.63 -46.18
C LEU A 10 14.87 -14.28 -45.53
N VAL A 11 14.80 -13.19 -46.29
CA VAL A 11 14.42 -11.85 -45.77
C VAL A 11 13.32 -11.14 -46.59
N VAL A 12 13.02 -11.61 -47.81
CA VAL A 12 12.12 -10.89 -48.74
C VAL A 12 10.63 -11.28 -48.59
N LEU A 13 10.32 -12.38 -47.90
CA LEU A 13 8.97 -12.97 -47.88
C LEU A 13 8.01 -12.46 -46.78
N PHE A 14 8.04 -11.16 -46.44
CA PHE A 14 7.05 -10.58 -45.50
C PHE A 14 6.63 -9.12 -45.77
N ILE A 15 7.00 -8.52 -46.92
CA ILE A 15 6.66 -7.12 -47.26
C ILE A 15 5.92 -7.02 -48.60
N VAL A 16 4.98 -7.92 -48.87
CA VAL A 16 3.93 -7.77 -49.91
C VAL A 16 2.63 -8.44 -49.47
N LEU A 17 1.84 -7.79 -48.61
CA LEU A 17 0.39 -8.04 -48.52
C LEU A 17 -0.38 -6.87 -47.90
N SER A 18 -0.24 -5.68 -48.49
CA SER A 18 -1.02 -4.49 -48.16
C SER A 18 -1.50 -3.80 -49.44
N VAL A 19 -2.62 -3.08 -49.32
CA VAL A 19 -3.32 -2.34 -50.40
C VAL A 19 -4.04 -3.21 -51.44
N GLN A 20 -5.35 -3.42 -51.24
CA GLN A 20 -6.34 -2.90 -52.21
C GLN A 20 -7.75 -2.77 -51.61
N ILE A 21 -8.41 -1.66 -51.95
CA ILE A 21 -9.87 -1.38 -51.87
C ILE A 21 -10.51 -1.30 -50.45
N GLY A 22 -11.27 -0.26 -50.06
CA GLY A 22 -11.44 1.07 -50.65
C GLY A 22 -12.87 1.63 -50.65
N SER A 23 -13.17 2.55 -49.72
CA SER A 23 -14.37 3.43 -49.69
C SER A 23 -15.72 2.70 -49.49
N ILE A 24 -16.86 3.35 -49.19
CA ILE A 24 -17.28 4.78 -49.15
C ILE A 24 -18.08 4.96 -47.81
N ILE A 25 -18.38 6.10 -47.18
CA ILE A 25 -18.73 7.49 -47.58
C ILE A 25 -18.25 8.49 -46.50
N ALA A 26 -18.22 9.80 -46.80
CA ALA A 26 -17.98 10.91 -45.87
C ALA A 26 -19.31 11.58 -45.41
N SER A 27 -19.33 12.48 -44.41
CA SER A 27 -19.14 13.94 -44.58
C SER A 27 -19.42 14.70 -43.26
N ALA A 28 -18.99 15.93 -42.97
CA ALA A 28 -17.87 16.75 -43.47
C ALA A 28 -17.75 18.09 -42.66
N THR A 29 -16.51 18.58 -42.43
CA THR A 29 -16.11 20.03 -42.26
C THR A 29 -16.72 20.86 -41.10
N THR A 30 -16.15 21.98 -40.62
CA THR A 30 -15.12 22.93 -41.17
C THR A 30 -13.97 23.27 -40.19
N ASN A 31 -12.91 23.90 -40.73
CA ASN A 31 -11.77 24.49 -39.99
C ASN A 31 -12.04 25.95 -39.56
N ASP A 32 -11.21 26.48 -38.66
CA ASP A 32 -10.20 27.53 -38.98
C ASP A 32 -9.13 27.58 -37.86
N GLN A 33 -7.81 27.59 -38.13
CA GLN A 33 -6.91 28.69 -38.55
C GLN A 33 -6.71 29.81 -37.49
N ARG A 34 -5.50 30.36 -37.23
CA ARG A 34 -4.13 30.06 -37.71
C ARG A 34 -3.05 30.75 -36.80
N PHE A 35 -1.82 30.20 -36.80
CA PHE A 35 -0.50 30.86 -36.61
C PHE A 35 -0.20 31.78 -35.38
N ASN A 36 0.74 31.28 -34.55
CA ASN A 36 2.08 31.87 -34.31
C ASN A 36 2.25 33.17 -33.47
N SER A 37 3.07 33.11 -32.41
CA SER A 37 4.38 33.81 -32.28
C SER A 37 4.86 34.03 -30.84
N GLY A 38 6.19 34.05 -30.64
CA GLY A 38 6.85 35.05 -29.77
C GLY A 38 7.02 34.75 -28.27
N SER A 39 8.27 34.48 -27.87
CA SER A 39 8.73 34.54 -26.47
C SER A 39 9.13 35.97 -26.05
N ASN A 40 8.86 36.39 -24.80
CA ASN A 40 9.94 36.75 -23.84
C ASN A 40 9.49 37.20 -22.44
N GLN A 41 10.22 36.66 -21.45
CA GLN A 41 10.76 37.24 -20.20
C GLN A 41 10.06 38.41 -19.44
N ALA A 42 9.85 38.12 -18.14
CA ALA A 42 10.33 38.85 -16.96
C ALA A 42 9.49 39.95 -16.25
N ALA A 43 9.23 39.65 -14.96
CA ALA A 43 9.40 40.47 -13.76
C ALA A 43 8.57 41.75 -13.52
N SER A 44 7.70 41.69 -12.50
CA SER A 44 7.70 42.63 -11.35
C SER A 44 6.84 42.07 -10.19
N SER A 45 7.04 42.60 -8.98
CA SER A 45 6.46 42.12 -7.71
C SER A 45 5.52 43.18 -7.07
N PRO A 46 4.70 42.87 -6.05
CA PRO A 46 3.54 43.68 -5.64
C PRO A 46 3.89 44.83 -4.66
N PRO A 47 2.91 45.67 -4.28
CA PRO A 47 2.11 45.46 -3.06
C PRO A 47 0.59 45.65 -3.34
N THR A 48 -0.38 45.72 -2.39
CA THR A 48 -0.36 46.11 -0.96
C THR A 48 -1.57 45.54 -0.20
N ASP A 49 -1.47 45.49 1.13
CA ASP A 49 -2.53 45.12 2.08
C ASP A 49 -3.76 46.05 2.08
N LEU A 50 -4.88 45.53 2.60
CA LEU A 50 -5.76 46.30 3.48
C LEU A 50 -6.54 45.39 4.43
N ALA A 51 -6.47 45.68 5.73
CA ALA A 51 -7.27 45.07 6.79
C ALA A 51 -8.60 45.88 6.98
N ALA A 52 -9.50 45.62 7.93
CA ALA A 52 -9.49 44.76 9.12
C ALA A 52 -10.94 44.48 9.59
N ALA A 53 -11.09 43.54 10.54
CA ALA A 53 -12.10 43.53 11.60
C ALA A 53 -13.61 43.50 11.19
N ASP A 54 -14.57 43.34 12.11
CA ASP A 54 -14.70 42.43 13.27
C ASP A 54 -16.19 42.50 13.71
N SER A 55 -16.78 41.41 14.21
CA SER A 55 -17.96 41.44 15.09
C SER A 55 -18.38 40.05 15.61
N ASP A 56 -18.43 39.93 16.93
CA ASP A 56 -19.24 38.95 17.67
C ASP A 56 -20.70 38.89 17.16
N ASN A 57 -21.29 37.68 17.13
CA ASN A 57 -22.32 37.42 18.13
C ASN A 57 -22.46 35.94 18.53
N LYS A 58 -22.87 35.74 19.78
CA LYS A 58 -23.13 34.44 20.40
C LYS A 58 -24.51 33.94 19.98
N ASN A 59 -24.66 32.62 19.82
CA ASN A 59 -25.52 31.94 20.79
C ASN A 59 -25.15 30.47 21.02
N ARG A 60 -25.62 29.95 22.16
CA ARG A 60 -25.22 28.67 22.77
C ARG A 60 -26.48 27.93 23.19
N SER A 61 -26.59 26.62 22.92
CA SER A 61 -27.21 25.60 23.79
C SER A 61 -27.33 24.23 23.10
N GLU A 62 -26.75 23.19 23.72
CA GLU A 62 -27.38 21.86 23.76
C GLU A 62 -28.42 21.85 24.92
N PRO A 63 -29.36 20.88 25.02
CA PRO A 63 -28.99 19.60 25.67
C PRO A 63 -29.75 18.32 25.22
N LYS A 64 -29.02 17.21 25.25
CA LYS A 64 -29.38 15.84 25.71
C LYS A 64 -30.85 15.32 25.69
N SER A 65 -31.03 14.22 24.96
CA SER A 65 -31.49 12.88 25.44
C SER A 65 -32.90 12.67 26.05
N ALA A 66 -33.65 11.71 25.48
CA ALA A 66 -34.40 10.67 26.21
C ALA A 66 -34.80 9.51 25.26
N ALA A 67 -35.23 8.35 25.78
CA ALA A 67 -35.61 7.18 24.98
C ALA A 67 -36.78 6.36 25.57
N SER A 68 -37.70 5.91 24.71
CA SER A 68 -38.65 4.79 24.90
C SER A 68 -39.57 4.68 23.65
N LYS A 69 -40.34 3.62 23.36
CA LYS A 69 -40.33 2.16 23.57
C LYS A 69 -41.74 1.66 23.14
N ASN A 70 -41.81 0.55 22.41
CA ASN A 70 -42.95 -0.40 22.33
C ASN A 70 -44.30 -0.08 21.61
N VAL A 71 -44.85 -1.17 21.01
CA VAL A 71 -46.29 -1.56 20.90
C VAL A 71 -47.18 -0.79 19.90
N THR A 72 -48.08 -1.37 19.09
CA THR A 72 -48.32 -2.77 18.61
C THR A 72 -49.22 -2.72 17.35
N GLN A 73 -49.38 -3.86 16.65
CA GLN A 73 -50.37 -4.14 15.60
C GLN A 73 -51.80 -3.61 15.89
N THR A 74 -52.61 -3.40 14.84
CA THR A 74 -53.89 -4.11 14.61
C THR A 74 -54.33 -3.93 13.13
N SER A 75 -55.01 -4.94 12.58
CA SER A 75 -55.50 -4.99 11.20
C SER A 75 -56.81 -4.22 10.99
N ALA A 76 -57.14 -3.90 9.74
CA ALA A 76 -58.52 -3.64 9.31
C ALA A 76 -58.76 -4.23 7.91
N GLU A 77 -59.64 -5.23 7.82
CA GLU A 77 -60.25 -5.68 6.56
C GLU A 77 -61.47 -4.79 6.26
N THR A 78 -61.91 -4.71 5.00
CA THR A 78 -63.34 -4.78 4.61
C THR A 78 -63.51 -4.88 3.09
N SER A 79 -64.09 -6.01 2.67
CA SER A 79 -64.99 -6.23 1.53
C SER A 79 -64.90 -5.40 0.23
N ALA A 80 -64.42 -6.09 -0.80
CA ALA A 80 -64.97 -6.20 -2.16
C ALA A 80 -66.33 -5.53 -2.49
N GLN A 81 -66.42 -5.04 -3.74
CA GLN A 81 -67.67 -4.95 -4.50
C GLN A 81 -67.51 -5.65 -5.86
N LYS A 82 -68.60 -6.16 -6.43
CA LYS A 82 -68.64 -7.08 -7.58
C LYS A 82 -69.55 -6.52 -8.66
N GLU A 83 -69.02 -6.33 -9.86
CA GLU A 83 -69.81 -6.24 -11.10
C GLU A 83 -69.48 -7.42 -12.03
N THR A 84 -70.39 -7.74 -12.95
CA THR A 84 -70.28 -8.93 -13.80
C THR A 84 -71.12 -8.75 -15.06
N THR A 85 -70.46 -8.63 -16.21
CA THR A 85 -71.08 -8.81 -17.53
C THR A 85 -70.07 -9.38 -18.52
N SER A 86 -70.59 -10.15 -19.48
CA SER A 86 -69.83 -11.12 -20.29
C SER A 86 -69.64 -10.67 -21.73
N SER A 87 -68.61 -11.19 -22.38
CA SER A 87 -68.68 -11.61 -23.80
C SER A 87 -67.67 -12.72 -24.07
N GLN A 88 -68.08 -13.75 -24.82
CA GLN A 88 -67.23 -14.87 -25.23
C GLN A 88 -66.55 -14.56 -26.57
N SER A 89 -65.33 -15.07 -26.74
CA SER A 89 -64.88 -15.65 -28.00
C SER A 89 -63.84 -16.73 -27.71
N ASP A 90 -64.01 -17.91 -28.28
CA ASP A 90 -63.16 -19.06 -28.01
C ASP A 90 -61.87 -19.03 -28.84
N ALA A 91 -60.74 -19.26 -28.18
CA ALA A 91 -59.48 -19.62 -28.82
C ALA A 91 -58.71 -20.59 -27.92
N ALA A 92 -58.65 -21.86 -28.32
CA ALA A 92 -57.97 -22.91 -27.55
C ALA A 92 -56.44 -22.80 -27.68
N GLY A 93 -55.84 -21.85 -26.95
CA GLY A 93 -54.40 -21.77 -26.75
C GLY A 93 -53.95 -22.81 -25.71
N SER A 94 -53.02 -23.69 -26.10
CA SER A 94 -52.49 -24.72 -25.20
C SER A 94 -51.81 -24.10 -23.99
N SER A 95 -52.30 -24.40 -22.79
CA SER A 95 -51.52 -24.20 -21.57
C SER A 95 -50.36 -25.19 -21.61
N GLU A 96 -49.17 -24.71 -22.01
CA GLU A 96 -47.94 -25.40 -21.65
C GLU A 96 -47.82 -25.33 -20.12
N THR A 97 -48.28 -26.39 -19.45
CA THR A 97 -47.76 -26.74 -18.13
C THR A 97 -46.27 -27.03 -18.29
N PHE A 98 -45.44 -25.99 -18.14
CA PHE A 98 -44.00 -26.14 -18.01
C PHE A 98 -43.73 -27.28 -17.04
N PRO A 99 -42.97 -28.32 -17.45
CA PRO A 99 -42.76 -29.48 -16.59
C PRO A 99 -42.11 -29.02 -15.29
N THR A 100 -42.75 -29.31 -14.16
CA THR A 100 -42.27 -28.90 -12.83
C THR A 100 -40.85 -29.40 -12.63
N ALA A 101 -39.89 -28.52 -12.85
CA ALA A 101 -38.51 -28.92 -13.07
C ALA A 101 -37.96 -29.69 -11.86
N VAL A 102 -37.61 -30.95 -12.09
CA VAL A 102 -37.09 -31.83 -11.03
C VAL A 102 -35.81 -31.19 -10.48
N ARG A 103 -35.87 -30.73 -9.22
CA ARG A 103 -34.75 -30.10 -8.52
C ARG A 103 -33.73 -31.17 -8.12
N ASP A 104 -32.91 -31.57 -9.08
CA ASP A 104 -31.78 -32.46 -8.86
C ASP A 104 -30.83 -31.85 -7.84
N SER A 105 -30.79 -32.43 -6.63
CA SER A 105 -29.91 -31.94 -5.57
C SER A 105 -28.45 -32.26 -5.95
N LEU A 106 -27.67 -31.22 -6.23
CA LEU A 106 -26.24 -31.35 -6.52
C LEU A 106 -25.47 -32.05 -5.38
N PRO A 107 -24.31 -32.67 -5.65
CA PRO A 107 -23.42 -33.15 -4.58
C PRO A 107 -23.01 -31.99 -3.66
N ALA A 108 -22.84 -32.29 -2.37
CA ALA A 108 -22.35 -31.30 -1.42
C ALA A 108 -20.94 -30.81 -1.83
N ALA A 109 -20.70 -29.52 -1.68
CA ALA A 109 -19.39 -28.90 -1.88
C ALA A 109 -18.35 -29.38 -0.85
N GLY A 110 -18.79 -29.60 0.40
CA GLY A 110 -17.88 -29.75 1.53
C GLY A 110 -17.29 -28.39 1.90
N THR A 111 -16.00 -28.36 2.25
CA THR A 111 -15.25 -27.13 2.52
C THR A 111 -13.98 -27.10 1.67
N TRP A 112 -13.44 -25.90 1.45
CA TRP A 112 -12.29 -25.67 0.58
C TRP A 112 -11.05 -26.48 0.94
N GLN A 113 -10.85 -26.84 2.22
CA GLN A 113 -9.70 -27.63 2.67
C GLN A 113 -9.63 -29.03 2.02
N SER A 114 -10.75 -29.59 1.56
CA SER A 114 -10.75 -30.91 0.92
C SER A 114 -10.20 -30.89 -0.51
N ASP A 115 -10.34 -29.76 -1.21
CA ASP A 115 -9.80 -29.50 -2.54
C ASP A 115 -8.40 -28.85 -2.50
N PHE A 116 -8.17 -27.90 -1.59
CA PHE A 116 -6.93 -27.12 -1.47
C PHE A 116 -6.13 -27.47 -0.19
N LYS A 117 -5.73 -28.74 -0.07
CA LYS A 117 -5.12 -29.34 1.15
C LYS A 117 -3.80 -28.72 1.61
N THR A 118 -3.10 -28.00 0.74
CA THR A 118 -1.76 -27.42 0.98
C THR A 118 -1.78 -25.92 1.27
N VAL A 119 -2.97 -25.31 1.38
CA VAL A 119 -3.11 -23.88 1.70
C VAL A 119 -2.90 -23.64 3.19
N ASP A 120 -1.90 -22.84 3.52
CA ASP A 120 -1.76 -22.24 4.83
C ASP A 120 -2.56 -20.93 4.90
N ASN A 121 -3.63 -20.88 5.69
CA ASN A 121 -4.45 -19.68 5.85
C ASN A 121 -3.88 -18.68 6.88
N THR A 122 -2.68 -18.91 7.41
CA THR A 122 -1.90 -17.94 8.22
C THR A 122 -1.04 -17.01 7.36
N ASN A 123 -0.69 -17.44 6.14
CA ASN A 123 -0.04 -16.61 5.11
C ASN A 123 -0.94 -15.47 4.59
N VAL A 124 -0.38 -14.53 3.84
CA VAL A 124 -1.05 -13.27 3.46
C VAL A 124 -2.34 -13.51 2.70
N LEU A 125 -2.30 -14.25 1.59
CA LEU A 125 -3.44 -14.48 0.70
C LEU A 125 -4.27 -15.71 1.09
N GLY A 126 -3.66 -16.73 1.68
CA GLY A 126 -4.33 -17.96 2.10
C GLY A 126 -5.17 -18.59 0.99
N ILE A 127 -6.43 -18.90 1.31
CA ILE A 127 -7.39 -19.46 0.34
C ILE A 127 -7.70 -18.51 -0.82
N ALA A 128 -7.61 -17.18 -0.63
CA ALA A 128 -7.78 -16.24 -1.74
C ALA A 128 -6.66 -16.34 -2.78
N GLY A 129 -5.45 -16.76 -2.39
CA GLY A 129 -4.32 -17.05 -3.29
C GLY A 129 -4.55 -18.24 -4.24
N GLN A 130 -5.62 -19.03 -4.03
CA GLN A 130 -6.00 -20.12 -4.93
C GLN A 130 -6.92 -19.67 -6.09
N PHE A 131 -7.29 -18.39 -6.15
CA PHE A 131 -8.17 -17.85 -7.17
C PHE A 131 -7.50 -16.70 -7.93
N THR A 132 -7.53 -16.72 -9.26
CA THR A 132 -7.13 -15.57 -10.09
C THR A 132 -7.87 -14.30 -9.66
N ILE A 133 -9.16 -14.42 -9.32
CA ILE A 133 -9.96 -13.33 -8.74
C ILE A 133 -10.69 -13.83 -7.48
N PHE A 134 -10.41 -13.21 -6.34
CA PHE A 134 -11.17 -13.35 -5.10
C PHE A 134 -11.86 -12.02 -4.79
N SER A 135 -13.19 -11.97 -4.90
CA SER A 135 -13.95 -10.73 -4.77
C SER A 135 -15.24 -10.87 -3.97
N ARG A 136 -15.88 -9.75 -3.63
CA ARG A 136 -17.29 -9.74 -3.18
C ARG A 136 -18.23 -9.55 -4.36
N GLU A 137 -17.82 -8.77 -5.36
CA GLU A 137 -18.58 -8.49 -6.58
C GLU A 137 -17.67 -8.59 -7.81
N ILE A 138 -18.06 -9.41 -8.79
CA ILE A 138 -17.46 -9.40 -10.12
C ILE A 138 -18.47 -8.84 -11.10
N ASP A 139 -18.06 -7.80 -11.83
CA ASP A 139 -18.82 -7.12 -12.87
C ASP A 139 -18.13 -7.38 -14.22
N ALA A 140 -18.75 -8.24 -15.03
CA ALA A 140 -18.26 -8.64 -16.35
C ALA A 140 -19.25 -8.30 -17.48
N ASN A 141 -20.25 -7.44 -17.21
CA ASN A 141 -21.40 -7.23 -18.09
C ASN A 141 -21.05 -6.74 -19.51
N ALA A 142 -19.86 -6.17 -19.74
CA ALA A 142 -19.40 -5.63 -21.02
C ALA A 142 -18.85 -6.68 -22.01
N ASN A 143 -19.33 -7.93 -21.97
CA ASN A 143 -18.87 -9.05 -22.82
C ASN A 143 -17.35 -9.40 -22.67
N HIS A 144 -16.80 -9.22 -21.47
CA HIS A 144 -15.39 -9.54 -21.19
C HIS A 144 -15.27 -10.83 -20.33
N PRO A 145 -14.76 -11.94 -20.89
CA PRO A 145 -14.78 -13.26 -20.24
C PRO A 145 -13.80 -13.36 -19.08
N ILE A 146 -14.22 -14.05 -18.01
CA ILE A 146 -13.39 -14.28 -16.83
C ILE A 146 -12.44 -15.45 -17.12
N LYS A 147 -11.15 -15.13 -17.37
CA LYS A 147 -10.06 -16.10 -17.47
C LYS A 147 -9.60 -16.58 -16.09
N GLY A 148 -8.93 -17.73 -16.05
CA GLY A 148 -8.48 -18.37 -14.81
C GLY A 148 -9.65 -18.94 -14.01
N ASN A 149 -9.57 -18.85 -12.68
CA ASN A 149 -10.63 -19.25 -11.74
C ASN A 149 -10.99 -18.13 -10.75
N PHE A 150 -12.18 -18.18 -10.16
CA PHE A 150 -12.66 -17.06 -9.34
C PHE A 150 -13.60 -17.49 -8.20
N ALA A 151 -13.61 -16.70 -7.11
CA ALA A 151 -14.56 -16.81 -6.02
C ALA A 151 -15.25 -15.45 -5.79
N THR A 152 -16.59 -15.43 -5.74
CA THR A 152 -17.34 -14.20 -5.47
C THR A 152 -18.68 -14.40 -4.76
N GLN A 153 -19.09 -13.42 -3.96
CA GLN A 153 -20.44 -13.38 -3.39
C GLN A 153 -21.49 -13.06 -4.46
N PHE A 154 -21.12 -12.23 -5.46
CA PHE A 154 -21.98 -11.87 -6.57
C PHE A 154 -21.20 -11.82 -7.89
N LEU A 155 -21.73 -12.49 -8.90
CA LEU A 155 -21.32 -12.36 -10.29
C LEU A 155 -22.43 -11.69 -11.09
N ALA A 156 -22.14 -10.54 -11.69
CA ALA A 156 -22.92 -9.96 -12.78
C ALA A 156 -22.14 -10.15 -14.09
N THR A 157 -22.77 -10.77 -15.09
CA THR A 157 -22.09 -11.17 -16.33
C THR A 157 -23.05 -11.10 -17.52
N SER A 158 -22.57 -11.22 -18.75
CA SER A 158 -23.42 -11.25 -19.94
C SER A 158 -23.62 -12.66 -20.48
N ASP A 159 -24.61 -12.83 -21.38
CA ASP A 159 -24.93 -14.14 -21.94
C ASP A 159 -23.77 -14.78 -22.70
N GLN A 160 -22.99 -13.97 -23.43
CA GLN A 160 -21.88 -14.41 -24.28
C GLN A 160 -20.58 -14.68 -23.49
N ASN A 161 -20.52 -14.33 -22.21
CA ASN A 161 -19.31 -14.50 -21.41
C ASN A 161 -19.02 -15.95 -21.05
N GLN A 162 -17.81 -16.39 -21.37
CA GLN A 162 -17.18 -17.55 -20.73
C GLN A 162 -16.70 -17.15 -19.32
N ASN A 163 -17.37 -17.66 -18.28
CA ASN A 163 -17.01 -17.40 -16.88
C ASN A 163 -16.15 -18.55 -16.34
N GLY A 164 -14.85 -18.28 -16.12
CA GLY A 164 -13.86 -19.26 -15.73
C GLY A 164 -13.36 -20.07 -16.93
N SER A 165 -12.04 -20.29 -16.97
CA SER A 165 -11.37 -21.13 -17.96
C SER A 165 -10.55 -22.27 -17.36
N ASP A 166 -10.23 -22.20 -16.07
CA ASP A 166 -9.42 -23.19 -15.35
C ASP A 166 -9.94 -23.37 -13.90
N GLY A 167 -9.39 -24.33 -13.17
CA GLY A 167 -9.48 -24.43 -11.71
C GLY A 167 -10.89 -24.65 -11.15
N ILE A 168 -11.02 -24.45 -9.84
CA ILE A 168 -12.29 -24.47 -9.11
C ILE A 168 -12.77 -23.02 -8.97
N SER A 169 -14.03 -22.75 -9.29
CA SER A 169 -14.66 -21.43 -9.09
C SER A 169 -15.88 -21.52 -8.16
N TYR A 170 -16.22 -20.43 -7.48
CA TYR A 170 -17.29 -20.35 -6.47
C TYR A 170 -18.15 -19.09 -6.64
N ILE A 171 -19.48 -19.25 -6.66
CA ILE A 171 -20.45 -18.15 -6.76
C ILE A 171 -21.59 -18.30 -5.74
N GLN A 172 -21.88 -17.25 -4.97
CA GLN A 172 -23.04 -17.25 -4.04
C GLN A 172 -24.32 -16.67 -4.65
N LYS A 173 -24.19 -15.72 -5.58
CA LYS A 173 -25.28 -15.07 -6.34
C LYS A 173 -24.87 -14.86 -7.80
N LEU A 174 -25.84 -14.90 -8.71
CA LEU A 174 -25.64 -14.72 -10.15
C LEU A 174 -26.71 -13.77 -10.71
N SER A 175 -26.28 -12.80 -11.52
CA SER A 175 -27.11 -12.02 -12.45
C SER A 175 -26.52 -12.15 -13.85
N VAL A 176 -27.37 -12.27 -14.87
CA VAL A 176 -26.95 -12.39 -16.26
C VAL A 176 -27.77 -11.45 -17.13
N ILE A 177 -27.12 -10.74 -18.06
CA ILE A 177 -27.75 -9.72 -18.92
C ILE A 177 -27.47 -10.03 -20.40
N PRO A 178 -28.50 -10.11 -21.28
CA PRO A 178 -29.94 -9.97 -21.02
C PRO A 178 -30.59 -11.13 -20.25
N GLY A 179 -29.90 -12.24 -19.99
CA GLY A 179 -30.35 -13.32 -19.11
C GLY A 179 -30.94 -14.55 -19.80
N VAL A 180 -30.60 -14.82 -21.07
CA VAL A 180 -31.12 -15.98 -21.80
C VAL A 180 -30.29 -17.24 -21.55
N TYR A 181 -28.97 -17.10 -21.50
CA TYR A 181 -28.02 -18.18 -21.21
C TYR A 181 -26.73 -17.63 -20.58
N THR A 182 -25.82 -18.50 -20.13
CA THR A 182 -24.43 -18.13 -19.82
C THR A 182 -23.50 -19.34 -19.94
N ASN A 183 -22.20 -19.14 -19.77
CA ASN A 183 -21.17 -20.17 -19.95
C ASN A 183 -20.26 -20.27 -18.70
N PHE A 184 -19.97 -21.48 -18.26
CA PHE A 184 -19.05 -21.77 -17.14
C PHE A 184 -18.06 -22.86 -17.51
N GLY A 185 -16.78 -22.64 -17.22
CA GLY A 185 -15.68 -23.54 -17.61
C GLY A 185 -14.79 -23.97 -16.46
N GLY A 186 -13.55 -24.31 -16.78
CA GLY A 186 -12.57 -24.83 -15.82
C GLY A 186 -12.91 -26.24 -15.33
N ASN A 187 -12.36 -26.58 -14.17
CA ASN A 187 -12.47 -27.91 -13.58
C ASN A 187 -13.82 -28.10 -12.87
N LYS A 188 -14.23 -27.18 -11.99
CA LYS A 188 -15.41 -27.36 -11.12
C LYS A 188 -16.06 -26.01 -10.80
N LEU A 189 -17.39 -25.93 -10.83
CA LEU A 189 -18.14 -24.78 -10.30
C LEU A 189 -18.87 -25.17 -9.01
N ILE A 190 -18.73 -24.32 -8.00
CA ILE A 190 -19.40 -24.49 -6.71
C ILE A 190 -20.42 -23.37 -6.54
N LEU A 191 -21.66 -23.77 -6.22
CA LEU A 191 -22.81 -22.89 -6.09
C LEU A 191 -23.12 -22.64 -4.61
N GLY A 192 -23.44 -21.40 -4.27
CA GLY A 192 -24.00 -21.06 -2.96
C GLY A 192 -25.39 -21.66 -2.74
N GLN A 193 -25.80 -21.76 -1.49
CA GLN A 193 -27.09 -22.36 -1.10
C GLN A 193 -28.30 -21.59 -1.66
N GLY A 194 -28.13 -20.31 -2.03
CA GLY A 194 -29.19 -19.48 -2.64
C GLY A 194 -29.40 -19.66 -4.15
N LEU A 195 -28.58 -20.46 -4.83
CA LEU A 195 -28.72 -20.72 -6.27
C LEU A 195 -29.55 -21.98 -6.53
N THR A 196 -30.54 -21.92 -7.42
CA THR A 196 -31.33 -23.09 -7.82
C THR A 196 -30.74 -23.71 -9.07
N TYR A 197 -30.21 -24.93 -8.97
CA TYR A 197 -29.77 -25.72 -10.11
C TYR A 197 -30.90 -26.61 -10.66
N THR A 198 -30.97 -26.73 -11.98
CA THR A 198 -31.86 -27.64 -12.71
C THR A 198 -31.04 -28.38 -13.76
N LYS A 199 -31.02 -29.72 -13.74
CA LYS A 199 -30.18 -30.52 -14.66
C LYS A 199 -30.64 -30.48 -16.12
N ASN A 200 -31.95 -30.53 -16.33
CA ASN A 200 -32.58 -30.50 -17.66
C ASN A 200 -33.54 -29.30 -17.66
N PHE A 201 -33.03 -28.09 -17.92
CA PHE A 201 -33.80 -26.86 -17.82
C PHE A 201 -34.43 -26.46 -19.15
N LYS A 202 -33.62 -26.28 -20.19
CA LYS A 202 -34.05 -25.84 -21.52
C LYS A 202 -33.11 -26.40 -22.58
N ASP A 203 -33.65 -26.79 -23.74
CA ASP A 203 -32.90 -27.36 -24.87
C ASP A 203 -32.03 -28.58 -24.50
N GLY A 204 -32.43 -29.34 -23.46
CA GLY A 204 -31.65 -30.45 -22.90
C GLY A 204 -30.42 -30.03 -22.07
N LYS A 205 -30.18 -28.73 -21.88
CA LYS A 205 -29.08 -28.15 -21.11
C LYS A 205 -29.47 -27.92 -19.63
N PRO A 206 -28.49 -27.89 -18.70
CA PRO A 206 -28.72 -27.47 -17.33
C PRO A 206 -28.98 -25.96 -17.22
N GLY A 207 -29.43 -25.53 -16.04
CA GLY A 207 -29.72 -24.13 -15.72
C GLY A 207 -29.42 -23.77 -14.27
N ILE A 208 -29.11 -22.50 -14.03
CA ILE A 208 -28.99 -21.88 -12.70
C ILE A 208 -29.92 -20.68 -12.65
N ASN A 209 -30.82 -20.60 -11.65
CA ASN A 209 -31.77 -19.50 -11.47
C ASN A 209 -32.58 -19.15 -12.74
N GLN A 210 -33.04 -20.17 -13.48
CA GLN A 210 -33.73 -20.04 -14.79
C GLN A 210 -32.87 -19.47 -15.94
N ILE A 211 -31.55 -19.31 -15.77
CA ILE A 211 -30.60 -19.03 -16.85
C ILE A 211 -30.08 -20.36 -17.40
N LYS A 212 -30.13 -20.57 -18.73
CA LYS A 212 -29.58 -21.77 -19.39
C LYS A 212 -28.05 -21.77 -19.35
N LEU A 213 -27.42 -22.92 -19.16
CA LEU A 213 -25.96 -23.06 -19.24
C LEU A 213 -25.57 -23.74 -20.56
N GLU A 214 -24.88 -23.01 -21.44
CA GLU A 214 -24.47 -23.59 -22.74
C GLU A 214 -23.23 -24.49 -22.61
N SER A 215 -22.33 -24.16 -21.68
CA SER A 215 -21.16 -24.95 -21.31
C SER A 215 -21.16 -25.30 -19.81
N SER A 216 -20.36 -26.32 -19.45
CA SER A 216 -20.23 -26.80 -18.07
C SER A 216 -18.76 -27.10 -17.72
N PRO A 217 -18.37 -26.96 -16.43
CA PRO A 217 -17.05 -27.39 -15.95
C PRO A 217 -16.83 -28.90 -16.10
N GLN A 218 -15.58 -29.32 -16.28
CA GLN A 218 -15.20 -30.70 -16.60
C GLN A 218 -15.67 -31.74 -15.56
N ASN A 219 -15.49 -31.43 -14.27
CA ASN A 219 -15.98 -32.22 -13.13
C ASN A 219 -17.30 -31.66 -12.54
N GLY A 220 -18.03 -30.88 -13.35
CA GLY A 220 -19.40 -30.47 -13.09
C GLY A 220 -19.60 -29.49 -11.92
N TYR A 221 -20.77 -29.61 -11.29
CA TYR A 221 -21.29 -28.68 -10.29
C TYR A 221 -21.38 -29.32 -8.91
N ARG A 222 -21.10 -28.53 -7.87
CA ARG A 222 -21.40 -28.86 -6.46
C ARG A 222 -22.10 -27.69 -5.78
N GLN A 223 -22.70 -27.93 -4.60
CA GLN A 223 -23.44 -26.89 -3.89
C GLN A 223 -23.20 -26.89 -2.37
N ASP A 224 -23.16 -25.69 -1.79
CA ASP A 224 -23.27 -25.45 -0.35
C ASP A 224 -24.56 -26.06 0.21
N LYS A 225 -24.49 -26.77 1.34
CA LYS A 225 -25.65 -27.43 1.97
C LYS A 225 -25.68 -27.19 3.47
N SER A 226 -26.89 -27.23 4.04
CA SER A 226 -27.13 -27.25 5.49
C SER A 226 -26.46 -26.10 6.28
N GLY A 227 -26.35 -24.91 5.69
CA GLY A 227 -25.71 -23.74 6.30
C GLY A 227 -24.17 -23.73 6.20
N SER A 228 -23.53 -24.79 5.71
CA SER A 228 -22.09 -24.81 5.44
C SER A 228 -21.78 -24.11 4.11
N ARG A 229 -20.99 -23.02 4.18
CA ARG A 229 -20.39 -22.35 3.02
C ARG A 229 -19.09 -23.06 2.62
N TYR A 230 -18.86 -23.31 1.33
CA TYR A 230 -17.59 -23.84 0.84
C TYR A 230 -16.41 -22.90 1.17
N ILE A 231 -16.61 -21.59 1.02
CA ILE A 231 -15.76 -20.50 1.52
C ILE A 231 -16.65 -19.46 2.17
N ASP A 232 -16.32 -19.03 3.39
CA ASP A 232 -16.93 -17.85 4.00
C ASP A 232 -16.20 -16.57 3.56
N ILE A 233 -16.66 -15.99 2.45
CA ILE A 233 -16.05 -14.80 1.84
C ILE A 233 -16.11 -13.60 2.79
N ASP A 234 -17.11 -13.48 3.68
CA ASP A 234 -17.20 -12.35 4.61
C ASP A 234 -16.04 -12.37 5.63
N LEU A 235 -15.80 -13.54 6.23
CA LEU A 235 -14.74 -13.78 7.19
C LEU A 235 -13.35 -13.67 6.54
N GLU A 236 -13.19 -14.23 5.35
CA GLU A 236 -11.92 -14.18 4.61
C GLU A 236 -11.56 -12.74 4.18
N PHE A 237 -12.52 -11.92 3.76
CA PHE A 237 -12.27 -10.48 3.53
C PHE A 237 -11.87 -9.73 4.80
N GLY A 238 -12.36 -10.13 5.97
CA GLY A 238 -11.88 -9.63 7.26
C GLY A 238 -10.42 -10.00 7.53
N ARG A 239 -10.05 -11.27 7.29
CA ARG A 239 -8.66 -11.77 7.40
C ARG A 239 -7.71 -11.01 6.47
N LEU A 240 -8.08 -10.86 5.20
CA LEU A 240 -7.31 -10.14 4.18
C LEU A 240 -7.17 -8.65 4.49
N THR A 241 -8.21 -8.01 5.04
CA THR A 241 -8.16 -6.61 5.52
C THR A 241 -7.18 -6.44 6.68
N ASN A 242 -7.16 -7.38 7.63
CA ASN A 242 -6.22 -7.37 8.75
C ASN A 242 -4.77 -7.64 8.31
N ASN A 243 -4.56 -8.55 7.34
CA ASN A 243 -3.24 -8.80 6.76
C ASN A 243 -2.72 -7.59 5.96
N SER A 244 -3.60 -6.92 5.19
CA SER A 244 -3.31 -5.67 4.49
C SER A 244 -2.85 -4.57 5.45
N LYS A 245 -3.48 -4.44 6.63
CA LYS A 245 -3.00 -3.54 7.70
C LYS A 245 -1.61 -3.94 8.21
N LYS A 246 -1.38 -5.20 8.58
CA LYS A 246 -0.07 -5.65 9.10
C LYS A 246 1.07 -5.38 8.12
N ILE A 247 0.84 -5.62 6.83
CA ILE A 247 1.77 -5.31 5.75
C ILE A 247 2.02 -3.80 5.68
N ALA A 248 0.97 -2.99 5.70
CA ALA A 248 1.07 -1.53 5.68
C ALA A 248 1.86 -1.00 6.90
N ASP A 249 1.46 -1.39 8.10
CA ASP A 249 2.10 -1.07 9.38
C ASP A 249 3.60 -1.39 9.38
N TYR A 250 3.97 -2.59 8.92
CA TYR A 250 5.36 -3.04 8.84
C TYR A 250 6.15 -2.28 7.78
N SER A 251 5.54 -2.00 6.62
CA SER A 251 6.19 -1.33 5.48
C SER A 251 6.41 0.18 5.67
N LYS A 252 5.68 0.86 6.58
CA LYS A 252 5.55 2.33 6.61
C LYS A 252 6.84 3.14 6.77
N ASN A 253 7.91 2.54 7.30
CA ASN A 253 9.23 3.16 7.43
C ASN A 253 10.18 2.83 6.26
N ASN A 254 9.85 1.80 5.46
CA ASN A 254 10.75 1.20 4.47
C ASN A 254 10.56 1.84 3.09
N ARG A 255 10.86 3.15 2.97
CA ARG A 255 10.90 3.81 1.66
C ARG A 255 12.17 3.40 0.90
N PRO A 256 12.07 2.88 -0.34
CA PRO A 256 13.25 2.64 -1.18
C PRO A 256 13.81 3.98 -1.68
N ILE A 257 15.02 3.97 -2.24
CA ILE A 257 15.51 5.12 -2.99
C ILE A 257 14.89 5.07 -4.38
N VAL A 258 13.91 5.95 -4.62
CA VAL A 258 13.24 6.10 -5.92
C VAL A 258 14.09 7.01 -6.82
N THR A 259 14.36 6.55 -8.05
CA THR A 259 15.03 7.35 -9.07
C THR A 259 14.29 7.21 -10.40
N ASN A 260 14.09 8.32 -11.12
CA ASN A 260 13.44 8.35 -12.43
C ASN A 260 14.40 8.92 -13.48
N TYR A 261 14.58 8.20 -14.58
CA TYR A 261 15.41 8.61 -15.71
C TYR A 261 14.69 8.30 -17.02
N TYR A 262 14.14 9.34 -17.67
CA TYR A 262 13.39 9.25 -18.93
C TYR A 262 12.26 8.19 -18.94
N GLY A 263 11.43 8.15 -17.89
CA GLY A 263 10.30 7.21 -17.79
C GLY A 263 10.69 5.79 -17.40
N ALA A 264 11.96 5.58 -17.01
CA ALA A 264 12.41 4.39 -16.33
C ALA A 264 12.67 4.70 -14.85
N ILE A 265 11.88 4.08 -13.97
CA ILE A 265 12.03 4.17 -12.52
C ILE A 265 12.83 2.98 -12.00
N THR A 266 13.84 3.27 -11.19
CA THR A 266 14.53 2.30 -10.36
C THR A 266 14.17 2.52 -8.89
N LEU A 267 13.69 1.45 -8.25
CA LEU A 267 13.37 1.35 -6.84
C LEU A 267 14.50 0.60 -6.15
N ASP A 268 15.44 1.31 -5.51
CA ASP A 268 16.54 0.66 -4.82
C ASP A 268 16.16 0.25 -3.39
N THR A 269 16.12 -1.07 -3.18
CA THR A 269 15.81 -1.74 -1.91
C THR A 269 17.07 -2.21 -1.17
N SER A 270 18.27 -1.82 -1.60
CA SER A 270 19.56 -2.20 -0.98
C SER A 270 19.64 -1.92 0.52
N LYS A 271 18.97 -0.85 0.98
CA LYS A 271 18.90 -0.43 2.40
C LYS A 271 17.71 -1.01 3.17
N ILE A 272 16.86 -1.82 2.52
CA ILE A 272 15.69 -2.46 3.13
C ILE A 272 16.06 -3.92 3.41
N THR A 273 16.05 -4.30 4.69
CA THR A 273 16.29 -5.69 5.12
C THR A 273 15.12 -6.59 4.72
N ALA A 274 15.40 -7.78 4.18
CA ALA A 274 14.39 -8.80 3.96
C ALA A 274 14.11 -9.59 5.24
N THR A 275 12.85 -9.92 5.48
CA THR A 275 12.40 -10.78 6.57
C THR A 275 11.70 -11.99 5.96
N GLN A 276 12.15 -13.20 6.29
CA GLN A 276 11.60 -14.45 5.73
C GLN A 276 11.58 -14.45 4.18
N HIS A 277 12.67 -13.97 3.55
CA HIS A 277 12.83 -13.78 2.09
C HIS A 277 11.84 -12.76 1.46
N VAL A 278 11.22 -11.89 2.26
CA VAL A 278 10.31 -10.84 1.79
C VAL A 278 10.84 -9.45 2.13
N LYS A 279 10.92 -8.56 1.15
CA LYS A 279 11.15 -7.13 1.35
C LYS A 279 9.83 -6.37 1.33
N TYR A 280 9.45 -5.82 2.47
CA TYR A 280 8.29 -4.95 2.64
C TYR A 280 8.73 -3.50 2.46
N LEU A 281 8.15 -2.79 1.49
CA LEU A 281 8.45 -1.39 1.18
C LEU A 281 7.17 -0.56 1.00
N VAL A 282 7.29 0.76 1.19
CA VAL A 282 6.19 1.72 1.00
C VAL A 282 6.53 2.72 -0.09
N LEU A 283 5.53 3.02 -0.93
CA LEU A 283 5.52 4.06 -1.94
C LEU A 283 4.26 4.91 -1.81
N THR A 284 4.28 6.11 -2.39
CA THR A 284 3.10 6.91 -2.68
C THR A 284 2.73 6.78 -4.17
N PRO A 285 1.47 6.97 -4.60
CA PRO A 285 1.08 6.97 -6.02
C PRO A 285 1.73 8.06 -6.90
N SER A 286 2.55 8.93 -6.33
CA SER A 286 3.47 9.87 -7.01
C SER A 286 4.82 9.26 -7.38
N ASP A 287 5.17 8.11 -6.80
CA ASP A 287 6.50 7.50 -6.92
C ASP A 287 6.59 6.58 -8.16
N ILE A 288 5.45 6.36 -8.84
CA ILE A 288 5.25 5.61 -10.09
C ILE A 288 4.12 6.29 -10.87
N HIS A 289 4.29 6.49 -12.18
CA HIS A 289 3.29 7.10 -13.07
C HIS A 289 2.80 6.13 -14.15
N ASP A 290 1.72 6.53 -14.83
CA ASP A 290 1.24 5.87 -16.04
C ASP A 290 2.32 5.83 -17.15
N ASN A 291 2.46 4.67 -17.80
CA ASN A 291 3.39 4.37 -18.91
C ASN A 291 4.88 4.19 -18.54
N GLU A 292 5.23 4.03 -17.26
CA GLU A 292 6.63 3.90 -16.83
C GLU A 292 7.17 2.46 -16.81
N ARG A 293 8.51 2.35 -16.89
CA ARG A 293 9.26 1.10 -16.78
C ARG A 293 9.84 0.98 -15.38
N ILE A 294 9.60 -0.12 -14.67
CA ILE A 294 9.99 -0.32 -13.26
C ILE A 294 11.10 -1.37 -13.13
N SER A 295 12.17 -1.02 -12.42
CA SER A 295 13.25 -1.91 -12.02
C SER A 295 13.39 -1.92 -10.49
N ILE A 296 13.31 -3.08 -9.84
CA ILE A 296 13.52 -3.22 -8.39
C ILE A 296 14.93 -3.77 -8.16
N THR A 297 15.83 -2.93 -7.65
CA THR A 297 17.23 -3.32 -7.37
C THR A 297 17.45 -3.63 -5.90
N GLY A 298 18.51 -4.39 -5.61
CA GLY A 298 18.84 -4.82 -4.25
C GLY A 298 17.99 -6.00 -3.73
N LEU A 299 17.20 -6.65 -4.58
CA LEU A 299 16.38 -7.83 -4.26
C LEU A 299 17.11 -9.11 -4.71
N ALA A 300 17.45 -10.01 -3.77
CA ALA A 300 18.15 -11.27 -4.05
C ALA A 300 17.30 -12.23 -4.90
N SER A 301 17.90 -13.25 -5.52
CA SER A 301 17.26 -14.15 -6.51
C SER A 301 15.90 -14.71 -6.07
N ASP A 302 15.86 -15.18 -4.84
CA ASP A 302 14.77 -15.86 -4.13
C ASP A 302 13.85 -14.91 -3.36
N GLU A 303 14.23 -13.63 -3.21
CA GLU A 303 13.42 -12.65 -2.47
C GLU A 303 12.21 -12.16 -3.28
N THR A 304 11.10 -11.97 -2.55
CA THR A 304 9.82 -11.41 -3.02
C THR A 304 9.67 -9.95 -2.55
N ALA A 305 9.10 -9.09 -3.39
CA ALA A 305 8.81 -7.70 -3.04
C ALA A 305 7.34 -7.51 -2.63
N VAL A 306 7.10 -6.79 -1.54
CA VAL A 306 5.77 -6.36 -1.10
C VAL A 306 5.74 -4.85 -1.06
N ILE A 307 4.89 -4.24 -1.87
CA ILE A 307 4.82 -2.79 -2.07
C ILE A 307 3.48 -2.30 -1.54
N THR A 308 3.49 -1.60 -0.40
CA THR A 308 2.34 -0.83 0.06
C THR A 308 2.30 0.50 -0.68
N PHE A 309 1.24 0.75 -1.44
CA PHE A 309 0.88 2.10 -1.85
C PHE A 309 0.12 2.79 -0.72
N ASP A 310 0.69 3.87 -0.20
CA ASP A 310 0.00 4.78 0.73
C ASP A 310 -1.00 5.64 -0.04
N MET A 311 -2.28 5.29 0.10
CA MET A 311 -3.41 5.92 -0.58
C MET A 311 -3.98 7.13 0.16
N SER A 312 -3.31 7.60 1.21
CA SER A 312 -3.75 8.73 2.04
C SER A 312 -4.03 10.00 1.22
N GLY A 313 -5.31 10.37 1.09
CA GLY A 313 -5.78 11.53 0.31
C GLY A 313 -6.00 11.26 -1.19
N VAL A 314 -5.81 10.04 -1.67
CA VAL A 314 -5.89 9.67 -3.10
C VAL A 314 -7.17 8.89 -3.37
N ASN A 315 -8.20 9.53 -3.94
CA ASN A 315 -9.50 8.88 -4.19
C ASN A 315 -9.52 7.88 -5.37
N ARG A 316 -8.56 7.98 -6.30
CA ARG A 316 -8.39 7.08 -7.46
C ARG A 316 -6.92 7.03 -7.87
N VAL A 317 -6.47 5.87 -8.33
CA VAL A 317 -5.14 5.67 -8.92
C VAL A 317 -5.21 4.97 -10.28
N SER A 318 -4.26 5.27 -11.16
CA SER A 318 -4.17 4.77 -12.53
C SER A 318 -2.74 4.32 -12.84
N PHE A 319 -2.59 3.06 -13.21
CA PHE A 319 -1.34 2.40 -13.59
C PHE A 319 -1.62 1.47 -14.78
N GLN A 320 -1.93 2.02 -15.95
CA GLN A 320 -2.43 1.29 -17.13
C GLN A 320 -1.32 0.61 -17.93
N ASN A 321 -0.18 1.28 -18.11
CA ASN A 321 0.86 0.91 -19.08
C ASN A 321 2.21 0.54 -18.42
N LEU A 322 2.20 -0.10 -17.26
CA LEU A 322 3.44 -0.47 -16.57
C LEU A 322 4.21 -1.58 -17.32
N SER A 323 5.54 -1.56 -17.20
CA SER A 323 6.40 -2.68 -17.62
C SER A 323 7.55 -2.87 -16.64
N PHE A 324 7.98 -4.10 -16.43
CA PHE A 324 9.06 -4.45 -15.52
C PHE A 324 10.33 -4.82 -16.31
N TYR A 325 11.51 -4.47 -15.80
CA TYR A 325 12.77 -4.72 -16.50
C TYR A 325 13.96 -4.98 -15.57
N ASN A 326 15.12 -5.30 -16.15
CA ASN A 326 16.38 -5.61 -15.45
C ASN A 326 16.27 -6.80 -14.46
N GLY A 327 15.50 -7.83 -14.81
CA GLY A 327 15.29 -9.01 -13.98
C GLY A 327 14.03 -8.93 -13.10
N THR A 328 13.45 -7.73 -12.93
CA THR A 328 12.20 -7.49 -12.18
C THR A 328 11.01 -8.22 -12.81
N GLU A 329 11.03 -8.40 -14.13
CA GLU A 329 10.06 -9.18 -14.89
C GLU A 329 10.04 -10.69 -14.53
N ASN A 330 11.06 -11.18 -13.82
CA ASN A 330 11.16 -12.58 -13.36
C ASN A 330 10.88 -12.70 -11.84
N LYS A 331 10.25 -11.69 -11.22
CA LYS A 331 9.99 -11.63 -9.78
C LYS A 331 8.54 -11.93 -9.41
N SER A 332 8.35 -12.31 -8.15
CA SER A 332 7.04 -12.24 -7.49
C SER A 332 6.90 -10.88 -6.80
N ILE A 333 5.77 -10.21 -6.98
CA ILE A 333 5.47 -8.90 -6.37
C ILE A 333 4.05 -8.90 -5.79
N LEU A 334 3.84 -8.39 -4.58
CA LEU A 334 2.51 -8.14 -4.01
C LEU A 334 2.30 -6.63 -3.84
N PHE A 335 1.24 -6.10 -4.44
CA PHE A 335 0.83 -4.70 -4.34
C PHE A 335 -0.31 -4.56 -3.32
N ASN A 336 -0.03 -3.91 -2.19
CA ASN A 336 -0.96 -3.69 -1.09
C ASN A 336 -1.49 -2.25 -1.12
N TYR A 337 -2.80 -2.04 -1.01
CA TYR A 337 -3.42 -0.71 -1.11
C TYR A 337 -4.06 -0.30 0.22
N TYR A 338 -3.47 0.71 0.89
CA TYR A 338 -3.82 1.07 2.27
C TYR A 338 -3.65 2.57 2.52
N ASN A 339 -4.47 3.17 3.39
CA ASN A 339 -4.31 4.55 3.84
C ASN A 339 -3.47 4.55 5.13
N LEU A 340 -2.20 4.96 5.09
CA LEU A 340 -1.38 4.98 6.31
C LEU A 340 -1.78 6.08 7.29
N ALA A 341 -2.12 7.28 6.80
CA ALA A 341 -2.41 8.44 7.66
C ALA A 341 -3.74 8.31 8.45
N SER A 342 -4.66 7.45 8.00
CA SER A 342 -5.92 7.16 8.70
C SER A 342 -6.00 5.73 9.24
N GLU A 343 -4.95 4.93 9.06
CA GLU A 343 -4.90 3.49 9.38
C GLU A 343 -6.14 2.70 8.90
N THR A 344 -6.52 2.87 7.62
CA THR A 344 -7.68 2.18 7.02
C THR A 344 -7.37 1.52 5.67
N ALA A 345 -8.05 0.41 5.38
CA ALA A 345 -7.97 -0.23 4.07
C ALA A 345 -8.53 0.68 2.96
N TYR A 346 -7.88 0.68 1.80
CA TYR A 346 -8.26 1.55 0.70
C TYR A 346 -9.61 1.17 0.08
N GLN A 347 -10.43 2.18 -0.24
CA GLN A 347 -11.82 2.05 -0.68
C GLN A 347 -12.14 2.72 -2.03
N GLY A 348 -11.17 3.41 -2.64
CA GLY A 348 -11.36 4.09 -3.93
C GLY A 348 -11.15 3.17 -5.13
N ASP A 349 -10.96 3.78 -6.30
CA ASP A 349 -10.80 3.06 -7.56
C ASP A 349 -9.32 2.87 -7.92
N ILE A 350 -8.99 1.67 -8.41
CA ILE A 350 -7.67 1.29 -8.93
C ILE A 350 -7.84 0.86 -10.39
N THR A 351 -7.21 1.57 -11.31
CA THR A 351 -7.03 1.10 -12.70
C THR A 351 -5.62 0.49 -12.82
N TRP A 352 -5.52 -0.80 -13.15
CA TRP A 352 -4.24 -1.52 -13.24
C TRP A 352 -4.02 -2.16 -14.61
N GLY A 353 -2.81 -2.15 -15.13
CA GLY A 353 -2.42 -2.81 -16.36
C GLY A 353 -0.90 -2.84 -16.52
N THR A 354 -0.44 -3.91 -17.17
CA THR A 354 0.94 -4.02 -17.66
C THR A 354 0.94 -4.23 -19.17
N GLN A 355 2.06 -3.95 -19.83
CA GLN A 355 2.20 -4.17 -21.29
C GLN A 355 2.84 -5.52 -21.68
N GLN A 356 3.38 -6.27 -20.72
CA GLN A 356 4.23 -7.45 -21.00
C GLN A 356 3.45 -8.76 -20.91
N SER A 357 3.41 -9.51 -22.02
CA SER A 357 2.84 -10.86 -22.10
C SER A 357 3.58 -11.89 -21.22
N SER A 358 4.85 -11.66 -20.91
CA SER A 358 5.68 -12.41 -19.96
C SER A 358 6.28 -11.47 -18.91
N GLY A 359 5.42 -10.72 -18.22
CA GLY A 359 5.80 -9.93 -17.04
C GLY A 359 5.90 -10.80 -15.76
N PRO A 360 6.09 -10.16 -14.60
CA PRO A 360 6.16 -10.86 -13.31
C PRO A 360 4.82 -11.50 -12.96
N ILE A 361 4.85 -12.46 -12.03
CA ILE A 361 3.64 -12.98 -11.39
C ILE A 361 3.36 -12.10 -10.17
N TYR A 362 2.16 -11.51 -10.07
CA TYR A 362 1.87 -10.56 -9.01
C TYR A 362 0.48 -10.71 -8.39
N ALA A 363 0.41 -10.37 -7.10
CA ALA A 363 -0.83 -10.28 -6.35
C ALA A 363 -1.22 -8.82 -6.13
N ILE A 364 -2.51 -8.50 -6.22
CA ILE A 364 -3.06 -7.20 -5.84
C ILE A 364 -3.97 -7.41 -4.63
N LEU A 365 -3.57 -6.84 -3.48
CA LEU A 365 -4.28 -6.87 -2.22
C LEU A 365 -4.92 -5.50 -1.94
N ALA A 366 -6.18 -5.36 -2.36
CA ALA A 366 -6.97 -4.14 -2.21
C ALA A 366 -8.39 -4.46 -1.67
N PRO A 367 -8.52 -5.10 -0.49
CA PRO A 367 -9.72 -5.83 -0.08
C PRO A 367 -10.98 -4.97 0.15
N GLN A 368 -10.90 -3.64 0.12
CA GLN A 368 -12.06 -2.75 0.22
C GLN A 368 -12.28 -1.85 -1.01
N ALA A 369 -11.43 -1.98 -2.05
CA ALA A 369 -11.39 -1.12 -3.24
C ALA A 369 -12.09 -1.71 -4.47
N THR A 370 -12.33 -0.89 -5.49
CA THR A 370 -12.67 -1.33 -6.86
C THR A 370 -11.38 -1.52 -7.67
N LEU A 371 -11.21 -2.68 -8.32
CA LEU A 371 -10.13 -2.92 -9.29
C LEU A 371 -10.70 -3.08 -10.70
N THR A 372 -10.13 -2.35 -11.66
CA THR A 372 -10.36 -2.52 -13.10
C THR A 372 -9.05 -2.86 -13.79
N LEU A 373 -9.00 -3.96 -14.55
CA LEU A 373 -7.86 -4.25 -15.43
C LEU A 373 -7.99 -3.51 -16.76
N ALA A 374 -7.03 -2.64 -17.08
CA ALA A 374 -6.95 -1.87 -18.32
C ALA A 374 -6.25 -2.62 -19.47
N HIS A 375 -5.49 -3.69 -19.18
CA HIS A 375 -4.73 -4.44 -20.18
C HIS A 375 -4.86 -5.96 -19.98
N ILE A 376 -4.75 -6.71 -21.07
CA ILE A 376 -4.96 -8.17 -21.07
C ILE A 376 -3.83 -8.96 -20.40
N SER A 377 -2.60 -8.42 -20.29
CA SER A 377 -1.55 -9.09 -19.53
C SER A 377 -1.72 -8.82 -18.04
N PHE A 378 -2.21 -9.84 -17.35
CA PHE A 378 -2.24 -9.99 -15.91
C PHE A 378 -1.87 -11.45 -15.60
N GLN A 379 -1.07 -11.71 -14.56
CA GLN A 379 -0.69 -13.05 -14.11
C GLN A 379 -0.58 -13.04 -12.59
N GLY A 380 -1.29 -13.95 -11.91
CA GLY A 380 -1.32 -14.02 -10.45
C GLY A 380 -2.73 -13.87 -9.87
N ASN A 381 -2.90 -13.03 -8.85
CA ASN A 381 -4.12 -12.99 -8.02
C ASN A 381 -4.66 -11.56 -7.79
N ILE A 382 -5.98 -11.38 -7.92
CA ILE A 382 -6.70 -10.14 -7.61
C ILE A 382 -7.58 -10.35 -6.38
N ILE A 383 -7.32 -9.56 -5.33
CA ILE A 383 -8.12 -9.51 -4.11
C ILE A 383 -8.69 -8.10 -4.00
N ALA A 384 -9.96 -7.93 -4.40
CA ALA A 384 -10.63 -6.63 -4.45
C ALA A 384 -12.09 -6.73 -3.99
N LYS A 385 -12.66 -5.68 -3.39
CA LYS A 385 -14.08 -5.67 -2.99
C LYS A 385 -14.98 -5.81 -4.21
N LYS A 386 -14.72 -5.02 -5.26
CA LYS A 386 -15.31 -5.18 -6.59
C LYS A 386 -14.21 -5.36 -7.63
N PHE A 387 -14.36 -6.32 -8.52
CA PHE A 387 -13.56 -6.46 -9.73
C PHE A 387 -14.41 -6.14 -10.97
N VAL A 388 -13.89 -5.30 -11.86
CA VAL A 388 -14.50 -4.97 -13.15
C VAL A 388 -13.68 -5.60 -14.27
N SER A 389 -14.27 -6.58 -14.96
CA SER A 389 -13.66 -7.22 -16.13
C SER A 389 -13.81 -6.31 -17.34
N GLN A 390 -12.71 -5.65 -17.73
CA GLN A 390 -12.57 -4.95 -19.02
C GLN A 390 -11.57 -5.67 -19.93
N TYR A 391 -10.38 -5.96 -19.41
CA TYR A 391 -9.35 -6.66 -20.16
C TYR A 391 -8.75 -7.78 -19.32
N MET A 392 -8.80 -9.03 -19.82
CA MET A 392 -8.14 -10.15 -19.16
C MET A 392 -7.75 -11.24 -20.16
N GLY A 393 -6.45 -11.51 -20.24
CA GLY A 393 -5.84 -12.52 -21.11
C GLY A 393 -5.54 -13.83 -20.37
N ASN A 394 -4.74 -14.68 -21.02
CA ASN A 394 -4.35 -15.98 -20.47
C ASN A 394 -3.57 -15.82 -19.14
N GLN A 395 -3.86 -16.70 -18.21
CA GLN A 395 -3.27 -16.73 -16.86
C GLN A 395 -2.25 -17.85 -16.79
N ASN A 396 -1.01 -17.52 -16.45
CA ASN A 396 0.13 -18.47 -16.48
C ASN A 396 0.64 -18.84 -15.07
N GLY A 397 -0.25 -18.84 -14.07
CA GLY A 397 0.05 -19.22 -12.69
C GLY A 397 -0.50 -18.22 -11.66
N ASN A 398 -0.42 -18.64 -10.39
CA ASN A 398 -0.79 -17.83 -9.23
C ASN A 398 0.48 -17.33 -8.53
N PHE A 399 0.37 -16.23 -7.78
CA PHE A 399 1.44 -15.72 -6.91
C PHE A 399 1.72 -16.74 -5.80
N SER A 400 3.01 -17.02 -5.55
CA SER A 400 3.41 -17.87 -4.42
C SER A 400 3.18 -17.11 -3.13
N ASP A 401 2.20 -17.54 -2.33
CA ASP A 401 1.83 -16.84 -1.11
C ASP A 401 2.97 -16.76 -0.08
N ILE A 402 2.95 -15.70 0.72
CA ILE A 402 4.04 -15.28 1.61
C ILE A 402 3.57 -15.25 3.07
N PRO A 403 4.47 -15.42 4.05
CA PRO A 403 4.11 -15.25 5.46
C PRO A 403 3.62 -13.82 5.74
N VAL A 404 2.66 -13.69 6.65
CA VAL A 404 2.29 -12.38 7.20
C VAL A 404 3.44 -11.88 8.07
N PRO A 405 3.89 -10.61 7.95
CA PRO A 405 5.00 -10.11 8.76
C PRO A 405 4.68 -10.24 10.26
N THR A 406 5.59 -10.89 10.98
CA THR A 406 5.56 -11.03 12.43
C THR A 406 6.36 -9.91 13.09
N ASP A 407 5.87 -9.46 14.24
CA ASP A 407 6.44 -8.43 15.11
C ASP A 407 6.42 -6.98 14.58
N ASN A 408 6.75 -6.05 15.47
CA ASN A 408 6.59 -4.61 15.27
C ASN A 408 7.39 -4.08 14.06
N PRO A 409 6.93 -2.98 13.42
CA PRO A 409 7.64 -2.38 12.29
C PRO A 409 9.11 -2.07 12.64
N PRO A 410 10.04 -2.21 11.66
CA PRO A 410 11.45 -1.97 11.88
C PRO A 410 11.67 -0.56 12.46
N ILE A 411 12.24 -0.53 13.66
CA ILE A 411 12.68 0.67 14.35
C ILE A 411 13.82 1.26 13.52
N LYS A 412 13.76 2.55 13.19
CA LYS A 412 14.85 3.23 12.47
C LYS A 412 16.14 3.12 13.31
N PRO A 413 17.28 2.71 12.73
CA PRO A 413 18.53 2.60 13.48
C PRO A 413 18.94 3.97 14.03
N LYS A 414 19.12 4.05 15.34
CA LYS A 414 19.47 5.29 16.04
C LYS A 414 20.86 5.74 15.59
N SER A 415 20.98 6.93 15.02
CA SER A 415 22.24 7.45 14.48
C SER A 415 22.43 8.94 14.78
N LEU A 416 23.70 9.37 14.92
CA LEU A 416 24.05 10.79 15.02
C LEU A 416 24.22 11.35 13.61
N LEU A 417 23.49 12.42 13.28
CA LEU A 417 23.56 13.10 11.99
C LEU A 417 24.50 14.32 12.05
N SER A 418 24.53 15.02 13.19
CA SER A 418 25.53 16.04 13.53
C SER A 418 25.87 16.00 15.02
N VAL A 419 26.95 16.69 15.39
CA VAL A 419 27.39 16.88 16.79
C VAL A 419 27.85 18.33 16.99
N PRO A 420 27.67 18.92 18.17
CA PRO A 420 27.92 20.35 18.39
C PRO A 420 29.40 20.63 18.67
N ASN A 421 29.78 21.89 18.44
CA ASN A 421 31.03 22.47 18.93
C ASN A 421 30.85 23.00 20.35
N LEU A 422 31.97 23.40 20.98
CA LEU A 422 32.01 24.00 22.32
C LEU A 422 32.79 25.31 22.29
N ILE A 423 32.25 26.34 22.94
CA ILE A 423 32.86 27.67 23.06
C ILE A 423 32.92 28.04 24.54
N PHE A 424 34.15 28.22 25.06
CA PHE A 424 34.42 28.56 26.47
C PHE A 424 34.73 30.05 26.70
N GLY A 425 34.53 30.89 25.66
CA GLY A 425 34.91 32.30 25.69
C GLY A 425 36.42 32.51 25.81
N LYS A 426 36.83 33.58 26.51
CA LYS A 426 38.25 33.88 26.81
C LYS A 426 38.51 33.72 28.30
N ALA A 427 39.40 32.80 28.66
CA ALA A 427 39.91 32.64 30.01
C ALA A 427 41.23 33.41 30.22
N ILE A 428 41.52 33.80 31.46
CA ILE A 428 42.80 34.43 31.84
C ILE A 428 43.82 33.33 32.19
N LEU A 429 45.08 33.53 31.80
CA LEU A 429 46.18 32.62 32.12
C LEU A 429 46.31 32.41 33.64
N HIS A 430 46.61 31.17 34.06
CA HIS A 430 46.68 30.75 35.46
C HIS A 430 45.39 30.96 36.28
N SER A 431 44.22 31.19 35.67
CA SER A 431 42.98 31.33 36.45
C SER A 431 42.67 30.08 37.27
N LYS A 432 42.11 30.30 38.46
CA LYS A 432 41.53 29.24 39.30
C LYS A 432 40.07 28.95 38.94
N ASP A 433 39.44 29.85 38.19
CA ASP A 433 38.06 29.72 37.75
C ASP A 433 37.97 28.68 36.63
N ALA A 434 36.90 27.90 36.64
CA ALA A 434 36.62 26.88 35.64
C ALA A 434 35.57 27.42 34.65
N PRO A 435 35.90 27.70 33.38
CA PRO A 435 34.91 28.13 32.40
C PRO A 435 33.97 26.97 32.05
N ILE A 436 32.68 27.30 32.05
CA ILE A 436 31.63 26.48 31.47
C ILE A 436 31.54 26.84 29.99
N GLY A 437 31.53 25.82 29.13
CA GLY A 437 31.41 25.96 27.69
C GLY A 437 29.95 25.88 27.27
N ASP A 438 29.53 26.87 26.49
CA ASP A 438 28.27 26.82 25.76
C ASP A 438 28.47 26.04 24.45
N TRP A 439 27.39 25.41 23.98
CA TRP A 439 27.37 24.62 22.76
C TRP A 439 27.06 25.49 21.54
N ASP A 440 27.69 25.18 20.41
CA ASP A 440 27.49 25.88 19.14
C ASP A 440 27.24 24.90 17.97
N GLY A 441 26.57 25.39 16.91
CA GLY A 441 26.21 24.62 15.72
C GLY A 441 24.87 23.88 15.85
N THR A 442 24.86 22.58 15.54
CA THR A 442 23.66 21.72 15.61
C THR A 442 23.99 20.41 16.31
N PHE A 443 22.98 19.79 16.95
CA PHE A 443 23.12 18.45 17.52
C PHE A 443 21.95 17.58 17.10
N THR A 444 21.97 17.14 15.84
CA THR A 444 20.87 16.40 15.23
C THR A 444 21.13 14.90 15.28
N LEU A 445 20.13 14.13 15.73
CA LEU A 445 20.11 12.67 15.61
C LEU A 445 18.92 12.17 14.81
N GLN A 446 18.95 10.89 14.41
CA GLN A 446 17.84 10.15 13.84
C GLN A 446 17.26 9.21 14.90
N ALA A 447 16.02 9.47 15.32
CA ALA A 447 15.25 8.67 16.27
C ALA A 447 13.76 9.00 16.14
N SER A 448 12.90 8.36 16.94
CA SER A 448 11.45 8.56 16.96
C SER A 448 11.00 9.19 18.27
N LYS A 449 9.87 9.89 18.29
CA LYS A 449 9.29 10.40 19.55
C LYS A 449 9.09 9.26 20.57
N GLY A 450 9.45 9.52 21.82
CA GLY A 450 9.45 8.53 22.89
C GLY A 450 10.70 7.65 22.94
N ASP A 451 11.65 7.81 22.00
CA ASP A 451 12.95 7.15 22.15
C ASP A 451 13.74 7.75 23.31
N ASN A 452 14.14 6.87 24.24
CA ASN A 452 15.27 7.11 25.11
C ASN A 452 16.57 6.85 24.32
N VAL A 453 17.52 7.79 24.41
CA VAL A 453 18.82 7.72 23.74
C VAL A 453 19.92 8.01 24.76
N ARG A 454 20.92 7.12 24.81
CA ARG A 454 22.14 7.32 25.60
C ARG A 454 23.31 7.63 24.67
N ILE A 455 24.03 8.71 24.96
CA ILE A 455 25.19 9.13 24.17
C ILE A 455 26.39 9.22 25.11
N ASN A 456 27.40 8.40 24.85
CA ASN A 456 28.69 8.52 25.52
C ASN A 456 29.55 9.60 24.84
N VAL A 457 30.16 10.46 25.67
CA VAL A 457 31.03 11.56 25.25
C VAL A 457 32.39 11.39 25.91
N ALA A 458 33.47 11.29 25.11
CA ALA A 458 34.83 11.08 25.59
C ALA A 458 35.83 12.05 24.95
N LEU A 459 36.81 12.52 25.72
CA LEU A 459 37.95 13.25 25.19
C LEU A 459 38.89 12.29 24.43
N VAL A 460 39.26 12.62 23.19
CA VAL A 460 40.08 11.74 22.33
C VAL A 460 41.34 12.41 21.75
N ALA A 461 41.57 13.69 22.03
CA ALA A 461 42.82 14.39 21.75
C ALA A 461 43.15 15.36 22.88
N PRO A 462 44.43 15.55 23.25
CA PRO A 462 44.82 16.48 24.31
C PRO A 462 44.47 17.92 23.93
N PHE A 463 44.10 18.72 24.94
CA PHE A 463 43.85 20.15 24.79
C PHE A 463 45.16 20.85 24.37
N THR A 464 45.24 21.31 23.12
CA THR A 464 46.51 21.74 22.48
C THR A 464 46.35 23.06 21.75
N ASN A 465 47.30 23.98 21.90
CA ASN A 465 47.30 25.27 21.20
C ASN A 465 47.92 25.18 19.79
N ALA A 466 47.81 26.27 19.02
CA ALA A 466 48.36 26.37 17.66
C ALA A 466 49.88 26.14 17.55
N ALA A 467 50.64 26.30 18.65
CA ALA A 467 52.08 26.03 18.71
C ALA A 467 52.42 24.58 19.12
N GLY A 468 51.40 23.72 19.34
CA GLY A 468 51.58 22.32 19.75
C GLY A 468 51.75 22.12 21.27
N VAL A 469 51.64 23.17 22.08
CA VAL A 469 51.74 23.08 23.54
C VAL A 469 50.47 22.42 24.11
N LYS A 470 50.65 21.39 24.95
CA LYS A 470 49.57 20.56 25.48
C LYS A 470 49.23 20.95 26.92
N ALA A 471 48.03 21.47 27.14
CA ALA A 471 47.45 21.68 28.46
C ALA A 471 46.81 20.36 28.98
N ASN A 472 47.65 19.34 29.21
CA ASN A 472 47.17 17.98 29.53
C ASN A 472 46.76 17.75 31.01
N GLN A 473 46.97 18.74 31.89
CA GLN A 473 46.62 18.66 33.31
C GLN A 473 45.24 19.27 33.64
N VAL A 474 44.53 19.84 32.65
CA VAL A 474 43.17 20.38 32.86
C VAL A 474 42.15 19.24 33.02
N SER A 475 41.18 19.42 33.92
CA SER A 475 40.10 18.44 34.13
C SER A 475 38.90 18.80 33.26
N TRP A 476 38.36 17.81 32.55
CA TRP A 476 37.14 17.99 31.75
C TRP A 476 35.97 17.30 32.44
N GLN A 477 34.83 17.99 32.55
CA GLN A 477 33.62 17.47 33.16
C GLN A 477 32.39 17.74 32.28
N LEU A 478 31.55 16.72 32.11
CA LEU A 478 30.17 16.91 31.67
C LEU A 478 29.33 17.29 32.90
N LEU A 479 28.73 18.48 32.85
CA LEU A 479 27.72 18.92 33.79
C LEU A 479 26.35 18.49 33.29
N HIS A 480 25.59 17.81 34.13
CA HIS A 480 24.18 17.48 33.93
C HIS A 480 23.35 18.30 34.92
N SER A 481 22.42 19.10 34.43
CA SER A 481 21.63 20.04 35.22
C SER A 481 20.13 19.76 35.09
N ASN A 482 19.42 19.75 36.22
CA ASN A 482 17.99 19.52 36.33
C ASN A 482 17.37 20.57 37.29
N TYR A 483 16.14 21.01 37.02
CA TYR A 483 15.43 21.97 37.89
C TYR A 483 14.58 21.26 38.96
N GLN A 484 15.11 21.16 40.18
CA GLN A 484 14.40 20.59 41.33
C GLN A 484 13.86 21.70 42.24
N ASN A 485 12.54 21.73 42.44
CA ASN A 485 11.85 22.74 43.28
C ASN A 485 12.21 24.20 42.92
N GLY A 486 12.46 24.47 41.64
CA GLY A 486 12.85 25.80 41.13
C GLY A 486 14.33 26.17 41.36
N GLN A 487 15.13 25.29 41.96
CA GLN A 487 16.58 25.41 42.06
C GLN A 487 17.26 24.52 41.02
N ILE A 488 18.42 24.95 40.52
CA ILE A 488 19.24 24.12 39.63
C ILE A 488 20.08 23.14 40.46
N VAL A 489 19.95 21.85 40.16
CA VAL A 489 20.78 20.78 40.73
C VAL A 489 21.68 20.26 39.62
N THR A 490 23.00 20.41 39.81
CA THR A 490 24.01 20.01 38.82
C THR A 490 24.85 18.86 39.35
N THR A 491 25.01 17.81 38.55
CA THR A 491 25.95 16.70 38.79
C THR A 491 27.08 16.75 37.75
N ALA A 492 28.28 16.28 38.12
CA ALA A 492 29.47 16.36 37.27
C ALA A 492 30.07 14.97 37.00
N GLN A 493 30.23 14.61 35.73
CA GLN A 493 30.87 13.37 35.27
C GLN A 493 32.22 13.69 34.63
N ASN A 494 33.30 13.01 35.02
CA ASN A 494 34.65 13.27 34.49
C ASN A 494 34.84 12.65 33.08
N ILE A 495 35.38 13.44 32.13
CA ILE A 495 35.68 12.98 30.76
C ILE A 495 37.16 13.06 30.35
N SER A 496 38.08 13.41 31.27
CA SER A 496 39.52 13.46 30.97
C SER A 496 40.10 12.07 30.66
N ASN A 497 39.61 11.02 31.34
CA ASN A 497 40.14 9.64 31.24
C ASN A 497 39.04 8.60 30.95
N SER A 498 37.81 9.03 30.70
CA SER A 498 36.60 8.21 30.65
C SER A 498 35.56 8.82 29.72
N SER A 499 34.53 8.06 29.34
CA SER A 499 33.32 8.64 28.75
C SER A 499 32.32 9.02 29.84
N ALA A 500 31.77 10.23 29.78
CA ALA A 500 30.52 10.55 30.48
C ALA A 500 29.31 10.18 29.61
N GLN A 501 28.15 10.06 30.23
CA GLN A 501 26.91 9.72 29.56
C GLN A 501 25.89 10.87 29.62
N ILE A 502 25.36 11.19 28.44
CA ILE A 502 24.18 12.02 28.24
C ILE A 502 22.98 11.07 28.05
N SER A 503 21.89 11.34 28.74
CA SER A 503 20.58 10.70 28.48
C SER A 503 19.65 11.75 27.88
N TYR A 504 18.93 11.38 26.83
CA TYR A 504 18.02 12.27 26.11
C TYR A 504 16.73 11.53 25.76
N TRP A 505 15.62 12.28 25.72
CA TRP A 505 14.29 11.79 25.42
C TRP A 505 13.71 12.58 24.24
N VAL A 506 13.46 11.91 23.13
CA VAL A 506 12.93 12.55 21.92
C VAL A 506 11.46 12.92 22.15
N TRP A 507 11.13 14.21 22.01
CA TRP A 507 9.77 14.72 22.23
C TRP A 507 9.10 15.29 20.96
N GLN A 508 9.85 15.50 19.88
CA GLN A 508 9.35 15.96 18.58
C GLN A 508 9.00 14.78 17.66
N ASP A 509 8.03 14.97 16.75
CA ASP A 509 7.46 13.93 15.87
C ASP A 509 8.07 13.91 14.44
N ASP A 510 9.09 14.72 14.14
CA ASP A 510 9.65 14.88 12.79
C ASP A 510 10.56 13.71 12.33
N GLY A 511 10.89 12.79 13.24
CA GLY A 511 11.80 11.68 12.99
C GLY A 511 13.29 12.05 13.05
N GLN A 512 13.59 13.23 13.61
CA GLN A 512 14.92 13.66 14.02
C GLN A 512 14.85 14.13 15.48
N GLY A 513 15.90 14.81 15.97
CA GLY A 513 15.88 15.46 17.27
C GLY A 513 17.09 16.38 17.41
N ASN A 514 16.86 17.64 17.77
CA ASN A 514 17.89 18.67 17.89
C ASN A 514 18.20 18.96 19.36
N LEU A 515 19.04 18.14 19.96
CA LEU A 515 19.33 18.14 21.41
C LEU A 515 19.77 19.50 21.92
N LEU A 516 20.48 20.27 21.10
CA LEU A 516 20.99 21.60 21.46
C LEU A 516 19.85 22.61 21.61
N GLN A 517 18.95 22.68 20.63
CA GLN A 517 17.79 23.58 20.69
C GLN A 517 16.88 23.23 21.87
N ASP A 518 16.74 21.93 22.16
CA ASP A 518 15.98 21.44 23.31
C ASP A 518 16.63 21.83 24.65
N TRP A 519 17.95 21.73 24.77
CA TRP A 519 18.68 22.15 25.98
C TRP A 519 18.67 23.67 26.18
N GLN A 520 18.79 24.46 25.11
CA GLN A 520 18.63 25.92 25.15
C GLN A 520 17.21 26.31 25.58
N TYR A 521 16.19 25.61 25.07
CA TYR A 521 14.79 25.78 25.49
C TYR A 521 14.57 25.40 26.96
N ASN A 522 15.14 24.27 27.41
CA ASN A 522 15.06 23.77 28.79
C ASN A 522 15.72 24.74 29.78
N GLU A 523 16.94 25.23 29.51
CA GLU A 523 17.64 26.21 30.34
C GLU A 523 16.89 27.57 30.36
N GLY A 524 16.45 28.05 29.20
CA GLY A 524 15.72 29.33 29.07
C GLY A 524 14.35 29.35 29.77
N ASN A 525 13.62 28.23 29.74
CA ASN A 525 12.28 28.11 30.35
C ASN A 525 12.31 27.51 31.77
N LYS A 526 13.48 27.07 32.26
CA LYS A 526 13.71 26.44 33.57
C LYS A 526 12.93 25.12 33.76
N ILE A 527 12.98 24.26 32.75
CA ILE A 527 12.29 22.97 32.71
C ILE A 527 13.25 21.83 32.33
N ASN A 528 12.90 20.61 32.73
CA ASN A 528 13.60 19.37 32.34
C ASN A 528 15.12 19.38 32.61
N ASP A 529 15.85 18.57 31.83
CA ASP A 529 17.29 18.35 31.91
C ASP A 529 18.03 19.06 30.78
N PHE A 530 19.22 19.55 31.07
CA PHE A 530 20.18 20.02 30.07
C PHE A 530 21.62 19.68 30.48
N TYR A 531 22.55 19.80 29.53
CA TYR A 531 23.96 19.46 29.72
C TYR A 531 24.86 20.61 29.28
N LYS A 532 26.01 20.79 29.95
CA LYS A 532 27.12 21.69 29.55
C LYS A 532 28.46 21.02 29.84
N ILE A 533 29.57 21.61 29.37
CA ILE A 533 30.93 21.12 29.69
C ILE A 533 31.64 22.14 30.58
N ASN A 534 32.46 21.67 31.51
CA ASN A 534 33.29 22.49 32.39
C ASN A 534 34.76 22.09 32.27
N ILE A 535 35.68 23.06 32.19
CA ILE A 535 37.13 22.83 32.20
C ILE A 535 37.72 23.36 33.51
N GLY A 536 38.12 22.45 34.40
CA GLY A 536 38.81 22.78 35.65
C GLY A 536 40.34 22.74 35.55
N ASN A 537 41.00 23.20 36.62
CA ASN A 537 42.46 23.25 36.76
C ASN A 537 43.18 24.10 35.69
N LEU A 538 42.58 25.22 35.24
CA LEU A 538 43.25 26.16 34.32
C LEU A 538 44.56 26.78 34.87
N ALA A 539 44.79 26.70 36.17
CA ALA A 539 46.07 27.06 36.81
C ALA A 539 47.28 26.35 36.17
N SER A 540 47.10 25.14 35.62
CA SER A 540 48.15 24.38 34.93
C SER A 540 48.44 24.84 33.49
N VAL A 541 47.72 25.83 32.97
CA VAL A 541 47.96 26.39 31.62
C VAL A 541 49.00 27.50 31.73
N THR A 542 50.18 27.27 31.14
CA THR A 542 51.36 28.15 31.22
C THR A 542 51.53 29.09 30.03
N ASP A 543 50.91 28.78 28.90
CA ASP A 543 51.14 29.45 27.62
C ASP A 543 49.83 30.07 27.11
N THR A 544 49.93 31.24 26.49
CA THR A 544 48.78 31.93 25.89
C THR A 544 48.52 31.45 24.47
N GLY A 545 47.26 31.53 24.03
CA GLY A 545 46.82 31.20 22.68
C GLY A 545 45.50 30.43 22.67
N ASP A 546 44.98 30.18 21.46
CA ASP A 546 43.74 29.43 21.28
C ASP A 546 44.03 27.93 21.38
N TYR A 547 43.37 27.25 22.33
CA TYR A 547 43.50 25.82 22.56
C TYR A 547 42.30 25.06 21.98
N THR A 548 42.56 23.89 21.39
CA THR A 548 41.54 23.01 20.80
C THR A 548 41.57 21.62 21.45
N ALA A 549 40.39 20.99 21.53
CA ALA A 549 40.22 19.60 21.97
C ALA A 549 39.32 18.87 20.98
N LYS A 550 39.40 17.53 20.94
CA LYS A 550 38.51 16.70 20.13
C LYS A 550 37.74 15.74 21.03
N LEU A 551 36.42 15.78 20.91
CA LEU A 551 35.51 14.82 21.55
C LEU A 551 35.13 13.70 20.55
N ARG A 552 34.84 12.51 21.09
CA ARG A 552 34.13 11.43 20.39
C ARG A 552 32.76 11.29 21.04
N TRP A 553 31.76 11.20 20.17
CA TRP A 553 30.37 10.94 20.52
C TRP A 553 30.01 9.54 20.03
N THR A 554 29.25 8.78 20.80
CA THR A 554 28.86 7.41 20.44
C THR A 554 27.51 7.09 21.08
N ILE A 555 26.51 6.73 20.28
CA ILE A 555 25.26 6.17 20.82
C ILE A 555 25.59 4.84 21.49
N VAL A 556 25.07 4.66 22.69
CA VAL A 556 25.10 3.38 23.41
C VAL A 556 23.69 2.85 23.36
N ASP A 557 23.50 1.65 22.80
CA ASP A 557 22.16 1.08 22.69
C ASP A 557 21.52 0.94 24.07
N ALA A 558 20.47 1.74 24.29
CA ALA A 558 19.48 1.40 25.29
C ALA A 558 18.73 0.16 24.76
N PRO A 559 18.60 -0.93 25.54
CA PRO A 559 17.80 -2.07 25.12
C PRO A 559 16.35 -1.63 24.86
N SER A 560 15.75 -2.25 23.85
CA SER A 560 14.39 -2.01 23.36
C SER A 560 13.30 -2.17 24.43
#